data_AF-A0A0H1B9H9-F1
#
_entry.id   AF-A0A0H1B9H9-F1
#
_cell.length_a   1.000
_cell.length_b   1.000
_cell.length_c   1.000
_cell.angle_alpha   90.00
_cell.angle_beta   90.00
_cell.angle_gamma   90.00
#
_symmetry.space_group_name_H-M   'P 1'
#
loop_
_entity.id
_entity.type
_entity.pdbx_description
1 polymer ?
#
loop_
_entity_poly.entity_id
_entity_poly.type
_entity_poly.pdbx_seq_one_letter_code
_entity_poly.pdbx_strand_id
1 'polypeptide(L)'
;MPLLTLHLLSLTPNTDPRSFVKELKKSPGVEVVVSSRPRHVVVRSNILDGNPLQTTKWDLLVLLRSPQSSIPAPLRASYIRSEYSINVGIPSKLISTYPSRDEKLKRGAASVPITGALDAARGKPSSQNLELSPDLLTFMDELLKTHDKPVTMLNLLHFQRGGKPEYYKYGQGFVKVAGKIGGDAKLVGNVVKPAAGLRDSRGDPDRPEGDWWNEISIVHYPSIRHFCDMLASEEYQDINSKHRLNALRDTFLLCTTEFDVEDDLSAKL
;
A
#
# COMPACT_ATOMS: atom_id res chain seq x y z
N MET A 1 10.84 17.07 4.79
CA MET A 1 10.15 15.76 4.78
C MET A 1 11.21 14.71 5.07
N PRO A 2 11.15 13.96 6.18
CA PRO A 2 12.06 12.85 6.42
C PRO A 2 12.07 11.88 5.24
N LEU A 3 13.26 11.39 4.92
CA LEU A 3 13.49 10.37 3.92
C LEU A 3 13.22 8.99 4.54
N LEU A 4 12.43 8.18 3.85
CA LEU A 4 12.20 6.77 4.14
C LEU A 4 12.43 5.98 2.85
N THR A 5 12.53 4.67 2.96
CA THR A 5 12.54 3.76 1.82
C THR A 5 11.38 2.79 1.95
N LEU A 6 10.59 2.70 0.88
CA LEU A 6 9.61 1.64 0.69
C LEU A 6 10.31 0.45 0.04
N HIS A 7 10.15 -0.74 0.60
CA HIS A 7 10.62 -1.98 0.02
C HIS A 7 9.46 -2.98 -0.15
N LEU A 8 9.47 -3.68 -1.28
CA LEU A 8 8.85 -4.98 -1.45
C LEU A 8 9.97 -6.01 -1.55
N LEU A 9 9.91 -7.05 -0.73
CA LEU A 9 10.96 -8.05 -0.61
C LEU A 9 10.38 -9.43 -0.90
N SER A 10 11.08 -10.20 -1.73
CA SER A 10 10.89 -11.64 -1.78
C SER A 10 12.03 -12.30 -1.01
N LEU A 11 11.67 -13.11 -0.01
CA LEU A 11 12.61 -13.66 0.97
C LEU A 11 13.04 -15.08 0.58
N THR A 12 14.17 -15.58 1.07
CA THR A 12 14.57 -16.97 0.83
C THR A 12 13.51 -17.94 1.38
N PRO A 13 13.32 -19.15 0.78
CA PRO A 13 12.16 -20.02 1.08
C PRO A 13 11.96 -20.39 2.55
N ASN A 14 13.03 -20.41 3.35
CA ASN A 14 13.00 -20.77 4.77
C ASN A 14 12.94 -19.55 5.70
N THR A 15 12.75 -18.35 5.16
CA THR A 15 12.69 -17.12 5.93
C THR A 15 11.24 -16.73 6.20
N ASP A 16 10.85 -16.80 7.47
CA ASP A 16 9.59 -16.22 7.92
C ASP A 16 9.68 -14.67 7.91
N PRO A 17 8.76 -13.96 7.22
CA PRO A 17 8.77 -12.49 7.16
C PRO A 17 8.73 -11.79 8.52
N ARG A 18 8.03 -12.36 9.52
CA ARG A 18 7.94 -11.73 10.86
C ARG A 18 9.28 -11.79 11.57
N SER A 19 9.92 -12.95 11.50
CA SER A 19 11.26 -13.18 12.04
C SER A 19 12.28 -12.25 11.38
N PHE A 20 12.21 -12.08 10.05
CA PHE A 20 13.04 -11.10 9.34
C PHE A 20 12.79 -9.66 9.83
N VAL A 21 11.53 -9.24 10.01
CA VAL A 21 11.21 -7.90 10.54
C VAL A 21 11.74 -7.71 11.96
N LYS A 22 11.72 -8.76 12.81
CA LYS A 22 12.33 -8.71 14.15
C LYS A 22 13.84 -8.48 14.08
N GLU A 23 14.55 -9.16 13.19
CA GLU A 23 15.99 -8.94 12.98
C GLU A 23 16.28 -7.55 12.40
N LEU A 24 15.44 -7.07 11.49
CA LEU A 24 15.54 -5.73 10.92
C LEU A 24 15.44 -4.65 12.01
N LYS A 25 14.50 -4.79 12.96
CA LYS A 25 14.33 -3.88 14.10
C LYS A 25 15.51 -3.89 15.10
N LYS A 26 16.32 -4.96 15.13
CA LYS A 26 17.53 -5.02 15.96
C LYS A 26 18.72 -4.31 15.33
N SER A 27 18.65 -4.02 14.03
CA SER A 27 19.78 -3.42 13.30
C SER A 27 19.97 -1.95 13.70
N PRO A 28 21.21 -1.51 14.00
CA PRO A 28 21.47 -0.13 14.41
C PRO A 28 20.98 0.90 13.37
N GLY A 29 20.27 1.93 13.84
CA GLY A 29 19.77 3.02 13.00
C GLY A 29 18.57 2.66 12.12
N VAL A 30 18.01 1.46 12.25
CA VAL A 30 16.81 1.05 11.51
C VAL A 30 15.55 1.34 12.31
N GLU A 31 14.63 2.08 11.71
CA GLU A 31 13.29 2.38 12.23
C GLU A 31 12.26 1.83 11.25
N VAL A 32 11.58 0.73 11.61
CA VAL A 32 10.49 0.17 10.81
C VAL A 32 9.20 0.91 11.13
N VAL A 33 8.63 1.61 10.14
CA VAL A 33 7.39 2.38 10.27
C VAL A 33 6.17 1.54 9.90
N VAL A 34 6.23 0.81 8.78
CA VAL A 34 5.18 -0.11 8.34
C VAL A 34 5.81 -1.45 7.99
N SER A 35 5.16 -2.55 8.38
CA SER A 35 5.53 -3.90 7.95
C SER A 35 4.26 -4.73 7.73
N SER A 36 4.06 -5.21 6.50
CA SER A 36 2.88 -5.98 6.13
C SER A 36 3.20 -7.11 5.16
N ARG A 37 2.30 -8.08 5.10
CA ARG A 37 2.32 -9.19 4.15
C ARG A 37 1.53 -8.82 2.91
N PRO A 38 2.15 -8.82 1.71
CA PRO A 38 1.44 -8.71 0.45
C PRO A 38 0.40 -9.83 0.27
N ARG A 39 -0.81 -9.47 -0.17
CA ARG A 39 -1.93 -10.42 -0.38
C ARG A 39 -2.38 -10.50 -1.83
N HIS A 40 -2.66 -9.36 -2.45
CA HIS A 40 -3.23 -9.34 -3.79
C HIS A 40 -3.00 -7.99 -4.48
N VAL A 41 -2.66 -8.04 -5.77
CA VAL A 41 -2.52 -6.84 -6.62
C VAL A 41 -3.89 -6.48 -7.17
N VAL A 42 -4.50 -5.44 -6.59
CA VAL A 42 -5.84 -4.96 -6.97
C VAL A 42 -5.82 -4.20 -8.30
N VAL A 43 -4.78 -3.37 -8.52
CA VAL A 43 -4.57 -2.67 -9.79
C VAL A 43 -3.13 -2.87 -10.24
N ARG A 44 -2.98 -3.30 -11.49
CA ARG A 44 -1.69 -3.58 -12.12
C ARG A 44 -1.18 -2.31 -12.82
N SER A 45 0.11 -2.04 -12.63
CA SER A 45 0.83 -0.97 -13.34
C SER A 45 1.09 -1.36 -14.79
N ASN A 46 0.71 -0.53 -15.76
CA ASN A 46 0.86 -0.87 -17.18
C ASN A 46 2.04 -0.18 -17.89
N ILE A 47 2.69 0.78 -17.22
CA ILE A 47 3.75 1.61 -17.82
C ILE A 47 5.02 1.53 -16.96
N LEU A 48 4.90 1.71 -15.65
CA LEU A 48 6.04 1.86 -14.75
C LEU A 48 6.35 0.57 -14.00
N ASP A 49 7.59 0.12 -14.10
CA ASP A 49 8.18 -0.92 -13.25
C ASP A 49 7.36 -2.24 -13.22
N GLY A 50 6.63 -2.54 -14.30
CA GLY A 50 5.76 -3.72 -14.41
C GLY A 50 6.51 -5.01 -14.08
N ASN A 51 7.75 -5.16 -14.54
CA ASN A 51 8.74 -6.05 -13.94
C ASN A 51 9.67 -5.16 -13.07
N PRO A 52 9.83 -5.42 -11.75
CA PRO A 52 9.44 -6.63 -11.02
C PRO A 52 8.06 -6.60 -10.33
N LEU A 53 7.31 -5.49 -10.35
CA LEU A 53 6.11 -5.33 -9.51
C LEU A 53 5.03 -6.40 -9.74
N GLN A 54 4.82 -6.82 -10.99
CA GLN A 54 3.79 -7.79 -11.37
C GLN A 54 4.30 -9.25 -11.45
N THR A 55 5.58 -9.43 -11.71
CA THR A 55 6.19 -10.75 -12.01
C THR A 55 6.72 -11.43 -10.76
N THR A 56 7.00 -10.66 -9.70
CA THR A 56 7.59 -11.17 -8.47
C THR A 56 6.52 -11.42 -7.42
N LYS A 57 6.54 -12.60 -6.81
CA LYS A 57 5.79 -12.87 -5.57
C LYS A 57 6.50 -12.18 -4.41
N TRP A 58 5.86 -11.18 -3.83
CA TRP A 58 6.38 -10.43 -2.69
C TRP A 58 5.94 -11.07 -1.37
N ASP A 59 6.89 -11.24 -0.45
CA ASP A 59 6.66 -11.86 0.85
C ASP A 59 6.49 -10.81 1.97
N LEU A 60 7.08 -9.63 1.77
CA LEU A 60 7.13 -8.56 2.76
C LEU A 60 7.07 -7.18 2.09
N LEU A 61 6.16 -6.33 2.54
CA LEU A 61 6.22 -4.88 2.36
C LEU A 61 6.79 -4.27 3.64
N VAL A 62 7.78 -3.39 3.50
CA VAL A 62 8.30 -2.61 4.63
C VAL A 62 8.56 -1.16 4.23
N LEU A 63 8.10 -0.23 5.07
CA LEU A 63 8.48 1.18 5.00
C LEU A 63 9.36 1.48 6.22
N LEU A 64 10.57 1.96 5.99
CA LEU A 64 11.55 2.13 7.05
C LEU A 64 12.44 3.35 6.85
N ARG A 65 13.06 3.81 7.94
CA ARG A 65 14.31 4.58 7.89
C ARG A 65 15.46 3.65 8.19
N SER A 66 16.55 3.83 7.46
CA SER A 66 17.79 3.11 7.72
C SER A 66 18.99 3.92 7.25
N PRO A 67 20.19 3.57 7.75
CA PRO A 67 21.43 4.02 7.14
C PRO A 67 21.45 3.72 5.64
N GLN A 68 21.94 4.69 4.85
CA GLN A 68 22.03 4.60 3.39
C GLN A 68 20.69 4.28 2.68
N SER A 69 19.54 4.50 3.33
CA SER A 69 18.22 4.25 2.73
C SER A 69 18.03 2.81 2.19
N SER A 70 18.65 1.83 2.84
CA SER A 70 18.73 0.45 2.35
C SER A 70 18.51 -0.58 3.47
N ILE A 71 18.16 -1.82 3.14
CA ILE A 71 18.21 -2.93 4.10
C ILE A 71 19.68 -3.16 4.52
N PRO A 72 19.99 -3.40 5.81
CA PRO A 72 21.35 -3.72 6.24
C PRO A 72 21.99 -4.83 5.42
N ALA A 73 23.22 -4.61 4.96
CA ALA A 73 23.89 -5.51 4.00
C ALA A 73 23.93 -6.99 4.42
N PRO A 74 24.21 -7.34 5.71
CA PRO A 74 24.16 -8.74 6.14
C PRO A 74 22.77 -9.36 5.98
N LEU A 75 21.71 -8.65 6.36
CA LEU A 75 20.33 -9.14 6.24
C LEU A 75 19.90 -9.28 4.79
N ARG A 76 20.29 -8.31 3.94
CA ARG A 76 20.03 -8.37 2.50
C ARG A 76 20.67 -9.60 1.88
N ALA A 77 21.96 -9.83 2.13
CA ALA A 77 22.70 -10.95 1.56
C ALA A 77 22.17 -12.32 2.02
N SER A 78 21.74 -12.44 3.28
CA SER A 78 21.31 -13.72 3.84
C SER A 78 19.85 -14.09 3.52
N TYR A 79 18.96 -13.11 3.38
CA TYR A 79 17.52 -13.38 3.44
C TYR A 79 16.72 -12.91 2.22
N ILE A 80 17.26 -12.05 1.35
CA ILE A 80 16.49 -11.43 0.27
C ILE A 80 16.89 -12.03 -1.08
N ARG A 81 15.91 -12.56 -1.82
CA ARG A 81 16.10 -13.03 -3.21
C ARG A 81 15.89 -11.90 -4.22
N SER A 82 14.84 -11.11 -4.02
CA SER A 82 14.45 -10.02 -4.90
C SER A 82 13.99 -8.84 -4.08
N GLU A 83 14.31 -7.64 -4.55
CA GLU A 83 13.98 -6.37 -3.88
C GLU A 83 13.45 -5.38 -4.92
N TYR A 84 12.27 -4.82 -4.65
CA TYR A 84 11.84 -3.57 -5.23
C TYR A 84 11.92 -2.50 -4.15
N SER A 85 12.59 -1.38 -4.43
CA SER A 85 12.77 -0.28 -3.49
C SER A 85 12.61 1.07 -4.15
N ILE A 86 12.02 2.03 -3.44
CA ILE A 86 11.96 3.44 -3.83
C ILE A 86 12.12 4.35 -2.62
N ASN A 87 12.80 5.48 -2.83
CA ASN A 87 12.95 6.52 -1.82
C ASN A 87 11.72 7.42 -1.76
N VAL A 88 11.23 7.70 -0.54
CA VAL A 88 10.03 8.50 -0.32
C VAL A 88 10.24 9.56 0.76
N GLY A 89 9.80 10.78 0.47
CA GLY A 89 9.71 11.88 1.43
C GLY A 89 8.30 11.96 2.00
N ILE A 90 8.16 11.70 3.31
CA ILE A 90 6.88 11.77 4.01
C ILE A 90 6.88 12.98 4.96
N PRO A 91 5.79 13.75 5.09
CA PRO A 91 5.68 14.82 6.08
C PRO A 91 5.97 14.35 7.52
N SER A 92 6.80 15.07 8.27
CA SER A 92 7.20 14.69 9.63
C SER A 92 6.00 14.50 10.57
N LYS A 93 4.98 15.34 10.42
CA LYS A 93 3.74 15.26 11.19
C LYS A 93 3.08 13.88 11.02
N LEU A 94 2.93 13.41 9.79
CA LEU A 94 2.33 12.10 9.50
C LEU A 94 3.12 10.97 10.16
N ILE A 95 4.45 10.99 10.05
CA ILE A 95 5.31 9.98 10.71
C ILE A 95 5.16 10.04 12.23
N SER A 96 5.26 11.23 12.85
CA SER A 96 5.21 11.37 14.31
C SER A 96 3.88 10.92 14.92
N THR A 97 2.77 11.09 14.21
CA THR A 97 1.44 10.68 14.68
C THR A 97 1.07 9.25 14.27
N TYR A 98 1.83 8.64 13.35
CA TYR A 98 1.47 7.37 12.72
C TYR A 98 1.17 6.26 13.73
N PRO A 99 2.04 5.98 14.74
CA PRO A 99 1.79 4.85 15.66
C PRO A 99 0.44 4.97 16.36
N SER A 100 0.14 6.14 16.93
CA SER A 100 -1.13 6.39 17.63
C SER A 100 -2.36 6.35 16.71
N ARG A 101 -2.22 6.87 15.48
CA ARG A 101 -3.30 6.91 14.49
C ARG A 101 -3.62 5.51 14.00
N ASP A 102 -2.60 4.75 13.64
CA ASP A 102 -2.71 3.40 13.13
C ASP A 102 -3.33 2.45 14.17
N GLU A 103 -2.86 2.51 15.41
CA GLU A 103 -3.42 1.73 16.52
C GLU A 103 -4.89 2.08 16.80
N LYS A 104 -5.26 3.38 16.75
CA LYS A 104 -6.65 3.82 16.89
C LYS A 104 -7.55 3.26 15.79
N LEU A 105 -7.11 3.32 14.53
CA LEU A 105 -7.86 2.80 13.39
C LEU A 105 -8.09 1.29 13.52
N LYS A 106 -7.02 0.54 13.84
CA LYS A 106 -7.08 -0.92 14.01
C LYS A 106 -8.02 -1.33 15.15
N ARG A 107 -7.98 -0.66 16.31
CA ARG A 107 -8.91 -0.92 17.42
C ARG A 107 -10.37 -0.61 17.07
N GLY A 108 -10.61 0.46 16.31
CA GLY A 108 -11.96 0.88 15.93
C GLY A 108 -12.58 0.02 14.82
N ALA A 109 -11.77 -0.74 14.08
CA ALA A 109 -12.17 -1.42 12.86
C ALA A 109 -13.43 -2.31 13.02
N ALA A 110 -13.50 -3.11 14.09
CA ALA A 110 -14.62 -4.03 14.31
C ALA A 110 -15.97 -3.33 14.55
N SER A 111 -15.96 -2.04 14.90
CA SER A 111 -17.18 -1.26 15.18
C SER A 111 -17.71 -0.49 13.96
N VAL A 112 -16.97 -0.49 12.85
CA VAL A 112 -17.35 0.24 11.65
C VAL A 112 -18.39 -0.58 10.86
N PRO A 113 -19.56 -0.01 10.52
CA PRO A 113 -20.54 -0.70 9.69
C PRO A 113 -20.17 -0.61 8.20
N ILE A 114 -20.60 -1.62 7.44
CA ILE A 114 -20.67 -1.53 5.97
C ILE A 114 -21.94 -0.79 5.53
N THR A 115 -21.93 -0.22 4.33
CA THR A 115 -23.09 0.51 3.77
C THR A 115 -24.10 -0.42 3.10
N GLY A 116 -23.68 -1.62 2.70
CA GLY A 116 -24.50 -2.56 1.92
C GLY A 116 -24.43 -2.33 0.41
N ALA A 117 -23.63 -1.34 -0.04
CA ALA A 117 -23.40 -1.10 -1.46
C ALA A 117 -22.82 -2.33 -2.17
N LEU A 118 -21.97 -3.12 -1.48
CA LEU A 118 -21.42 -4.36 -2.03
C LEU A 118 -22.51 -5.35 -2.43
N ASP A 119 -23.52 -5.54 -1.57
CA ASP A 119 -24.58 -6.52 -1.79
C ASP A 119 -25.51 -6.05 -2.94
N ALA A 120 -25.73 -4.74 -3.06
CA ALA A 120 -26.48 -4.13 -4.16
C ALA A 120 -25.75 -4.16 -5.53
N ALA A 121 -24.42 -4.28 -5.52
CA ALA A 121 -23.60 -4.26 -6.73
C ALA A 121 -23.31 -5.65 -7.32
N ARG A 122 -23.66 -6.75 -6.62
CA ARG A 122 -23.43 -8.13 -7.11
C ARG A 122 -24.09 -8.34 -8.48
N GLY A 123 -23.30 -8.75 -9.47
CA GLY A 123 -23.76 -9.06 -10.83
C GLY A 123 -23.57 -7.95 -11.87
N LYS A 124 -23.04 -6.78 -11.52
CA LYS A 124 -22.68 -5.73 -12.49
C LYS A 124 -21.32 -6.01 -13.15
N PRO A 125 -21.14 -5.72 -14.46
CA PRO A 125 -19.85 -5.87 -15.13
C PRO A 125 -18.82 -4.89 -14.57
N SER A 126 -17.55 -5.31 -14.57
CA SER A 126 -16.41 -4.59 -14.01
C SER A 126 -15.58 -3.88 -15.08
N SER A 127 -15.05 -2.69 -14.76
CA SER A 127 -13.98 -2.04 -15.51
C SER A 127 -12.64 -2.04 -14.75
N GLN A 128 -11.52 -1.84 -15.47
CA GLN A 128 -10.15 -1.77 -14.90
C GLN A 128 -9.89 -0.49 -14.08
N ASN A 129 -10.90 0.35 -13.84
CA ASN A 129 -10.77 1.69 -13.29
C ASN A 129 -10.93 1.76 -11.76
N LEU A 130 -10.37 0.78 -11.04
CA LEU A 130 -10.58 0.62 -9.59
C LEU A 130 -12.08 0.49 -9.25
N GLU A 131 -12.69 -0.54 -9.83
CA GLU A 131 -14.06 -0.99 -9.59
C GLU A 131 -14.06 -2.41 -9.01
N LEU A 132 -15.23 -2.88 -8.59
CA LEU A 132 -15.40 -4.28 -8.19
C LEU A 132 -15.21 -5.20 -9.39
N SER A 133 -14.10 -5.95 -9.41
CA SER A 133 -13.84 -7.00 -10.40
C SER A 133 -14.18 -8.39 -9.87
N PRO A 134 -14.50 -9.37 -10.75
CA PRO A 134 -14.69 -10.75 -10.33
C PRO A 134 -13.49 -11.34 -9.58
N ASP A 135 -12.28 -10.97 -10.00
CA ASP A 135 -11.01 -11.36 -9.37
C ASP A 135 -10.91 -10.79 -7.94
N LEU A 136 -11.22 -9.50 -7.76
CA LEU A 136 -11.22 -8.85 -6.45
C LEU A 136 -12.29 -9.45 -5.51
N LEU A 137 -13.48 -9.78 -6.03
CA LEU A 137 -14.53 -10.44 -5.25
C LEU A 137 -14.10 -11.84 -4.81
N THR A 138 -13.48 -12.61 -5.70
CA THR A 138 -12.95 -13.94 -5.39
C THR A 138 -11.86 -13.84 -4.31
N PHE A 139 -10.92 -12.92 -4.47
CA PHE A 139 -9.89 -12.66 -3.48
C PHE A 139 -10.47 -12.22 -2.13
N MET A 140 -11.49 -11.36 -2.12
CA MET A 140 -12.17 -10.95 -0.89
C MET A 140 -12.75 -12.16 -0.17
N ASP A 141 -13.51 -13.01 -0.88
CA ASP A 141 -14.12 -14.22 -0.32
C ASP A 141 -13.07 -15.22 0.20
N GLU A 142 -11.93 -15.35 -0.49
CA GLU A 142 -10.80 -16.17 -0.05
C GLU A 142 -10.10 -15.62 1.18
N LEU A 143 -9.81 -14.31 1.21
CA LEU A 143 -9.13 -13.68 2.32
C LEU A 143 -10.00 -13.75 3.59
N LEU A 144 -11.31 -13.51 3.48
CA LEU A 144 -12.24 -13.56 4.63
C LEU A 144 -12.31 -14.92 5.32
N LYS A 145 -11.91 -16.03 4.65
CA LYS A 145 -11.80 -17.35 5.29
C LYS A 145 -10.70 -17.40 6.35
N THR A 146 -9.70 -16.53 6.26
CA THR A 146 -8.50 -16.56 7.09
C THR A 146 -8.17 -15.20 7.73
N HIS A 147 -8.78 -14.10 7.30
CA HIS A 147 -8.49 -12.75 7.77
C HIS A 147 -9.68 -11.81 7.51
N ASP A 148 -10.49 -11.57 8.53
CA ASP A 148 -11.63 -10.65 8.54
C ASP A 148 -11.31 -9.27 9.16
N LYS A 149 -10.02 -9.04 9.41
CA LYS A 149 -9.45 -7.90 10.14
C LYS A 149 -8.95 -6.78 9.21
N PRO A 150 -8.39 -5.68 9.75
CA PRO A 150 -7.85 -4.60 8.94
C PRO A 150 -6.94 -5.02 7.81
N VAL A 151 -7.09 -4.32 6.68
CA VAL A 151 -6.21 -4.43 5.51
C VAL A 151 -5.59 -3.07 5.21
N THR A 152 -4.43 -3.11 4.59
CA THR A 152 -3.66 -1.93 4.22
C THR A 152 -3.35 -1.95 2.73
N MET A 153 -3.72 -0.88 2.05
CA MET A 153 -3.53 -0.68 0.62
C MET A 153 -2.30 0.20 0.37
N LEU A 154 -1.28 -0.34 -0.30
CA LEU A 154 -0.21 0.45 -0.89
C LEU A 154 -0.65 0.92 -2.27
N ASN A 155 -0.67 2.24 -2.48
CA ASN A 155 -0.76 2.82 -3.82
C ASN A 155 0.61 3.35 -4.24
N LEU A 156 1.03 3.06 -5.46
CA LEU A 156 2.01 3.84 -6.21
C LEU A 156 1.27 4.60 -7.31
N LEU A 157 1.55 5.89 -7.42
CA LEU A 157 0.78 6.81 -8.25
C LEU A 157 1.70 7.54 -9.22
N HIS A 158 1.36 7.48 -10.50
CA HIS A 158 2.01 8.26 -11.53
C HIS A 158 0.98 9.19 -12.16
N PHE A 159 1.19 10.50 -12.03
CA PHE A 159 0.25 11.50 -12.54
C PHE A 159 0.49 11.77 -14.01
N GLN A 160 -0.59 12.01 -14.75
CA GLN A 160 -0.44 12.66 -16.05
C GLN A 160 0.05 14.11 -15.87
N ARG A 161 0.51 14.74 -16.95
CA ARG A 161 0.93 16.16 -16.92
C ARG A 161 -0.23 17.03 -16.41
N GLY A 162 -0.01 17.74 -15.31
CA GLY A 162 -1.05 18.56 -14.67
C GLY A 162 -2.13 17.78 -13.92
N GLY A 163 -1.98 16.46 -13.72
CA GLY A 163 -2.96 15.61 -13.04
C GLY A 163 -2.98 15.78 -11.51
N LYS A 164 -1.87 16.19 -10.88
CA LYS A 164 -1.76 16.27 -9.41
C LYS A 164 -2.84 17.15 -8.73
N PRO A 165 -3.20 18.35 -9.25
CA PRO A 165 -4.31 19.13 -8.70
C PRO A 165 -5.67 18.42 -8.75
N GLU A 166 -5.97 17.70 -9.84
CA GLU A 166 -7.21 16.90 -9.91
C GLU A 166 -7.16 15.72 -8.95
N TYR A 167 -6.01 15.05 -8.82
CA TYR A 167 -5.85 13.99 -7.85
C TYR A 167 -5.99 14.48 -6.40
N TYR A 168 -5.57 15.71 -6.12
CA TYR A 168 -5.80 16.34 -4.81
C TYR A 168 -7.30 16.51 -4.53
N LYS A 169 -8.10 16.92 -5.52
CA LYS A 169 -9.58 16.96 -5.38
C LYS A 169 -10.16 15.57 -5.13
N TYR A 170 -9.65 14.54 -5.82
CA TYR A 170 -9.99 13.15 -5.52
C TYR A 170 -9.69 12.81 -4.05
N GLY A 171 -8.49 13.14 -3.54
CA GLY A 171 -8.13 12.92 -2.14
C GLY A 171 -9.07 13.60 -1.14
N GLN A 172 -9.52 14.82 -1.44
CA GLN A 172 -10.51 15.54 -0.61
C GLN A 172 -11.88 14.85 -0.60
N GLY A 173 -12.32 14.33 -1.75
CA GLY A 173 -13.54 13.51 -1.86
C GLY A 173 -13.38 12.17 -1.13
N PHE A 174 -12.25 11.50 -1.34
CA PHE A 174 -11.92 10.21 -0.75
C PHE A 174 -12.01 10.24 0.78
N VAL A 175 -11.44 11.25 1.43
CA VAL A 175 -11.50 11.39 2.90
C VAL A 175 -12.95 11.42 3.40
N LYS A 176 -13.87 12.05 2.66
CA LYS A 176 -15.28 12.12 3.03
C LYS A 176 -16.00 10.78 2.82
N VAL A 177 -15.76 10.13 1.68
CA VAL A 177 -16.46 8.89 1.31
C VAL A 177 -15.90 7.70 2.07
N ALA A 178 -14.59 7.47 1.98
CA ALA A 178 -13.92 6.36 2.64
C ALA A 178 -14.02 6.49 4.17
N GLY A 179 -13.97 7.71 4.71
CA GLY A 179 -14.10 7.96 6.15
C GLY A 179 -15.41 7.45 6.76
N LYS A 180 -16.51 7.41 6.00
CA LYS A 180 -17.81 6.86 6.46
C LYS A 180 -17.74 5.35 6.73
N ILE A 181 -16.88 4.65 6.01
CA ILE A 181 -16.65 3.19 6.12
C ILE A 181 -15.31 2.86 6.77
N GLY A 182 -14.75 3.82 7.52
CA GLY A 182 -13.51 3.65 8.28
C GLY A 182 -12.23 3.63 7.45
N GLY A 183 -12.31 3.95 6.15
CA GLY A 183 -11.14 4.10 5.28
C GLY A 183 -10.34 5.36 5.61
N ASP A 184 -9.02 5.24 5.69
CA ASP A 184 -8.15 6.34 6.11
C ASP A 184 -6.78 6.30 5.42
N ALA A 185 -6.36 7.41 4.81
CA ALA A 185 -5.02 7.57 4.27
C ALA A 185 -4.02 7.88 5.40
N LYS A 186 -3.43 6.81 5.96
CA LYS A 186 -2.54 6.87 7.12
C LYS A 186 -1.25 7.63 6.82
N LEU A 187 -0.63 7.32 5.67
CA LEU A 187 0.60 7.94 5.20
C LEU A 187 0.47 8.30 3.72
N VAL A 188 1.02 9.45 3.36
CA VAL A 188 1.19 9.92 1.98
C VAL A 188 2.58 10.53 1.86
N GLY A 189 3.29 10.21 0.78
CA GLY A 189 4.66 10.68 0.57
C GLY A 189 4.99 10.84 -0.91
N ASN A 190 5.85 11.80 -1.22
CA ASN A 190 6.35 11.96 -2.58
C ASN A 190 7.53 11.01 -2.79
N VAL A 191 7.58 10.35 -3.94
CA VAL A 191 8.77 9.62 -4.36
C VAL A 191 9.84 10.64 -4.72
N VAL A 192 11.08 10.42 -4.26
CA VAL A 192 12.19 11.36 -4.43
C VAL A 192 13.40 10.67 -5.05
N LYS A 193 14.32 11.45 -5.64
CA LYS A 193 15.59 10.91 -6.14
C LYS A 193 16.38 10.29 -4.97
N PRO A 194 17.08 9.15 -5.18
CA PRO A 194 17.99 8.62 -4.16
C PRO A 194 19.13 9.62 -3.92
N ALA A 195 19.76 9.55 -2.74
CA ALA A 195 20.94 10.38 -2.48
C ALA A 195 22.07 10.07 -3.48
N ALA A 196 22.97 11.02 -3.71
CA ALA A 196 24.06 10.87 -4.67
C ALA A 196 24.86 9.59 -4.42
N GLY A 197 25.09 8.80 -5.49
CA GLY A 197 25.79 7.52 -5.43
C GLY A 197 24.93 6.33 -4.98
N LEU A 198 23.67 6.54 -4.57
CA LEU A 198 22.72 5.47 -4.27
C LEU A 198 21.81 5.20 -5.47
N ARG A 199 21.24 4.00 -5.49
CA ARG A 199 20.29 3.54 -6.50
C ARG A 199 19.08 2.91 -5.82
N ASP A 200 17.95 2.97 -6.50
CA ASP A 200 16.75 2.23 -6.15
C ASP A 200 16.24 1.44 -7.37
N SER A 201 15.08 0.79 -7.26
CA SER A 201 14.61 -0.14 -8.27
C SER A 201 14.04 0.51 -9.54
N ARG A 202 14.05 1.84 -9.64
CA ARG A 202 13.62 2.56 -10.87
C ARG A 202 14.64 2.48 -12.00
N GLY A 203 15.82 1.92 -11.74
CA GLY A 203 16.85 1.64 -12.73
C GLY A 203 17.84 2.79 -12.90
N ASP A 204 17.76 3.47 -14.04
CA ASP A 204 18.65 4.58 -14.38
C ASP A 204 18.46 5.77 -13.41
N PRO A 205 19.50 6.21 -12.67
CA PRO A 205 19.42 7.37 -11.77
C PRO A 205 19.12 8.69 -12.51
N ASP A 206 19.31 8.73 -13.83
CA ASP A 206 19.04 9.87 -14.70
C ASP A 206 17.71 9.72 -15.46
N ARG A 207 16.93 8.66 -15.18
CA ARG A 207 15.55 8.53 -15.65
C ARG A 207 14.77 9.81 -15.31
N PRO A 208 14.06 10.43 -16.26
CA PRO A 208 13.32 11.66 -15.99
C PRO A 208 12.29 11.47 -14.88
N GLU A 209 12.13 12.48 -14.01
CA GLU A 209 11.13 12.44 -12.92
C GLU A 209 9.69 12.24 -13.44
N GLY A 210 9.44 12.69 -14.67
CA GLY A 210 8.19 12.50 -15.40
C GLY A 210 7.91 11.05 -15.82
N ASP A 211 8.83 10.13 -15.59
CA ASP A 211 8.65 8.69 -15.78
C ASP A 211 8.87 7.91 -14.48
N TRP A 212 8.71 8.55 -13.32
CA TRP A 212 8.75 7.90 -12.01
C TRP A 212 7.34 7.78 -11.43
N TRP A 213 7.15 6.84 -10.51
CA TRP A 213 6.13 7.03 -9.49
C TRP A 213 6.34 8.39 -8.83
N ASN A 214 5.27 9.17 -8.69
CA ASN A 214 5.33 10.50 -8.11
C ASN A 214 4.98 10.47 -6.62
N GLU A 215 4.06 9.60 -6.23
CA GLU A 215 3.52 9.56 -4.87
C GLU A 215 3.25 8.11 -4.43
N ILE A 216 3.39 7.89 -3.12
CA ILE A 216 2.88 6.70 -2.44
C ILE A 216 1.78 7.10 -1.47
N SER A 217 0.81 6.21 -1.29
CA SER A 217 -0.11 6.29 -0.15
C SER A 217 -0.32 4.92 0.50
N ILE A 218 -0.35 4.90 1.82
CA ILE A 218 -0.67 3.72 2.63
C ILE A 218 -2.02 3.98 3.29
N VAL A 219 -3.02 3.22 2.89
CA VAL A 219 -4.43 3.45 3.24
C VAL A 219 -4.96 2.28 4.05
N HIS A 220 -5.58 2.57 5.18
CA HIS A 220 -6.25 1.60 6.04
C HIS A 220 -7.69 1.39 5.59
N TYR A 221 -8.17 0.15 5.72
CA TYR A 221 -9.59 -0.19 5.75
C TYR A 221 -9.86 -1.15 6.91
N PRO A 222 -11.05 -1.11 7.55
CA PRO A 222 -11.40 -2.00 8.64
C PRO A 222 -11.39 -3.49 8.25
N SER A 223 -11.69 -3.81 6.99
CA SER A 223 -11.48 -5.13 6.39
C SER A 223 -11.49 -5.04 4.87
N ILE A 224 -11.15 -6.14 4.17
CA ILE A 224 -11.28 -6.21 2.70
C ILE A 224 -12.73 -6.00 2.25
N ARG A 225 -13.72 -6.40 3.07
CA ARG A 225 -15.13 -6.18 2.77
C ARG A 225 -15.49 -4.68 2.76
N HIS A 226 -14.91 -3.88 3.67
CA HIS A 226 -15.12 -2.43 3.69
C HIS A 226 -14.52 -1.75 2.46
N PHE A 227 -13.35 -2.21 2.01
CA PHE A 227 -12.77 -1.73 0.77
C PHE A 227 -13.67 -2.02 -0.43
N CYS A 228 -14.13 -3.27 -0.57
CA CYS A 228 -15.04 -3.66 -1.65
C CYS A 228 -16.39 -2.93 -1.59
N ASP A 229 -16.95 -2.72 -0.39
CA ASP A 229 -18.18 -1.95 -0.19
C ASP A 229 -18.02 -0.48 -0.60
N MET A 230 -16.87 0.14 -0.29
CA MET A 230 -16.55 1.49 -0.79
C MET A 230 -16.48 1.52 -2.32
N LEU A 231 -15.80 0.55 -2.95
CA LEU A 231 -15.72 0.47 -4.42
C LEU A 231 -17.08 0.26 -5.07
N ALA A 232 -18.02 -0.36 -4.38
CA ALA A 232 -19.38 -0.58 -4.86
C ALA A 232 -20.25 0.69 -4.84
N SER A 233 -19.87 1.68 -4.02
CA SER A 233 -20.72 2.85 -3.76
C SER A 233 -20.70 3.84 -4.93
N GLU A 234 -21.88 4.38 -5.26
CA GLU A 234 -22.03 5.41 -6.30
C GLU A 234 -21.26 6.69 -5.94
N GLU A 235 -21.25 7.07 -4.66
CA GLU A 235 -20.54 8.26 -4.17
C GLU A 235 -19.02 8.12 -4.40
N TYR A 236 -18.45 6.93 -4.21
CA TYR A 236 -17.05 6.67 -4.53
C TYR A 236 -16.82 6.69 -6.04
N GLN A 237 -17.67 6.03 -6.82
CA GLN A 237 -17.49 5.95 -8.27
C GLN A 237 -17.62 7.33 -8.95
N ASP A 238 -18.43 8.22 -8.40
CA ASP A 238 -18.54 9.60 -8.85
C ASP A 238 -17.20 10.37 -8.69
N ILE A 239 -16.60 10.34 -7.49
CA ILE A 239 -15.31 11.01 -7.27
C ILE A 239 -14.15 10.32 -8.00
N ASN A 240 -14.20 8.99 -8.13
CA ASN A 240 -13.20 8.19 -8.83
C ASN A 240 -13.17 8.58 -10.32
N SER A 241 -14.33 8.54 -10.98
CA SER A 241 -14.46 8.87 -12.40
C SER A 241 -14.14 10.35 -12.69
N LYS A 242 -14.63 11.28 -11.88
CA LYS A 242 -14.43 12.73 -12.09
C LYS A 242 -12.99 13.17 -11.89
N HIS A 243 -12.30 12.67 -10.86
CA HIS A 243 -11.04 13.26 -10.40
C HIS A 243 -9.86 12.29 -10.39
N ARG A 244 -10.07 10.97 -10.24
CA ARG A 244 -8.95 10.01 -10.12
C ARG A 244 -8.47 9.52 -11.47
N LEU A 245 -9.38 9.01 -12.30
CA LEU A 245 -9.04 8.30 -13.54
C LEU A 245 -8.27 9.19 -14.51
N ASN A 246 -8.79 10.39 -14.75
CA ASN A 246 -8.15 11.36 -15.62
C ASN A 246 -6.94 12.05 -14.98
N ALA A 247 -6.60 11.77 -13.72
CA ALA A 247 -5.42 12.38 -13.09
C ALA A 247 -4.18 11.46 -13.14
N LEU A 248 -4.39 10.16 -13.33
CA LEU A 248 -3.34 9.16 -13.28
C LEU A 248 -2.96 8.70 -14.69
N ARG A 249 -1.66 8.72 -14.97
CA ARG A 249 -1.07 8.07 -16.15
C ARG A 249 -0.80 6.59 -15.86
N ASP A 250 -0.46 6.24 -14.62
CA ASP A 250 -0.30 4.86 -14.18
C ASP A 250 -0.56 4.70 -12.68
N THR A 251 -0.89 3.49 -12.25
CA THR A 251 -1.09 3.17 -10.84
C THR A 251 -0.83 1.70 -10.53
N PHE A 252 -0.24 1.45 -9.37
CA PHE A 252 -0.14 0.12 -8.77
C PHE A 252 -0.87 0.15 -7.43
N LEU A 253 -1.77 -0.82 -7.21
CA LEU A 253 -2.50 -0.96 -5.94
C LEU A 253 -2.31 -2.37 -5.40
N LEU A 254 -1.69 -2.48 -4.22
CA LEU A 254 -1.42 -3.73 -3.54
C LEU A 254 -2.14 -3.79 -2.21
N CYS A 255 -3.00 -4.79 -2.04
CA CYS A 255 -3.60 -5.15 -0.77
C CYS A 255 -2.59 -5.94 0.08
N THR A 256 -2.47 -5.55 1.35
CA THR A 256 -1.58 -6.17 2.34
C THR A 256 -2.27 -6.31 3.70
N THR A 257 -1.75 -7.16 4.57
CA THR A 257 -2.16 -7.30 5.98
C THR A 257 -0.98 -7.02 6.89
N GLU A 258 -1.14 -6.10 7.84
CA GLU A 258 -0.06 -5.80 8.78
C GLU A 258 0.13 -6.93 9.79
N PHE A 259 1.38 -7.18 10.18
CA PHE A 259 1.70 -8.36 10.98
C PHE A 259 1.09 -8.33 12.38
N ASP A 260 0.87 -7.14 12.94
CA ASP A 260 0.29 -6.95 14.27
C ASP A 260 -1.21 -7.26 14.35
N VAL A 261 -1.94 -7.21 13.22
CA VAL A 261 -3.36 -7.59 13.17
C VAL A 261 -3.56 -9.05 12.77
N GLU A 262 -2.57 -9.69 12.18
CA GLU A 262 -2.60 -11.13 11.89
C GLU A 262 -2.46 -12.00 13.18
N ASP A 263 -1.97 -11.45 14.29
CA ASP A 263 -1.51 -12.21 15.46
C ASP A 263 -2.64 -12.93 16.27
N ASP A 264 -3.91 -12.49 16.24
CA ASP A 264 -4.95 -13.17 17.08
C ASP A 264 -5.35 -14.58 16.62
N LEU A 265 -4.83 -15.09 15.50
CA LEU A 265 -5.12 -16.47 15.08
C LEU A 265 -4.22 -17.51 15.75
N SER A 266 -3.04 -17.10 16.24
CA SER A 266 -2.11 -17.99 16.94
C SER A 266 -2.45 -18.21 18.42
N ALA A 267 -3.39 -17.45 18.97
CA ALA A 267 -3.88 -17.60 20.34
C ALA A 267 -5.07 -18.56 20.50
N LYS A 268 -5.50 -19.24 19.42
CA LYS A 268 -6.66 -20.14 19.40
C LYS A 268 -6.35 -21.59 18.95
N LEU A 269 -5.09 -22.02 19.00
CA LEU A 269 -4.69 -23.41 18.80
C LEU A 269 -3.96 -23.94 20.03
#